data_AF-A0A2M7IRV6-F1
#
_entry.id   AF-A0A2M7IRV6-F1
#
_cell.length_a   1.000
_cell.length_b   1.000
_cell.length_c   1.000
_cell.angle_alpha   90.00
_cell.angle_beta   90.00
_cell.angle_gamma   90.00
#
_symmetry.space_group_name_H-M   'P 1'
#
loop_
_entity.id
_entity.type
_entity.pdbx_description
1 polymer ?
#
loop_
_entity_poly.entity_id
_entity_poly.type
_entity_poly.pdbx_seq_one_letter_code
_entity_poly.pdbx_strand_id
1 'polypeptide(L)'
;MMQKTIFFVLLSIFPSLLFSQASGLFAPEKRKAFADYLFCEKDYLRASEEYEALNNLNKNDSLSYSIGLCFLKMNEYGKAEDVFYQLRNSTLGEESRLLYLKTSFLLNNNIEEKTDSFSNQFGNKDLETSFRRLDLAAQIKAGMSQASLHSLDTNFEGTDVQLLRSFAENFSHPNRKSPFAAALFSAVLPGAGKIYTKNYGDGITSLIVTSLFSFLWYDNFRAGHPTRAWIFAGLTGFFYWGNVYGSYISARNYNLEKAEELNNEFDSFLNSKNYFVPKKIEGSCK
;
A
#
# COMPACT_ATOMS: atom_id res chain seq x y z
N MET A 1 14.38 -30.41 -77.07
CA MET A 1 15.14 -30.82 -75.88
C MET A 1 16.13 -29.73 -75.40
N MET A 2 15.83 -28.42 -75.52
CA MET A 2 16.74 -27.36 -75.05
C MET A 2 16.07 -26.10 -74.46
N GLN A 3 14.74 -25.94 -74.60
CA GLN A 3 14.03 -24.74 -74.12
C GLN A 3 13.28 -24.94 -72.78
N LYS A 4 12.94 -26.19 -72.42
CA LYS A 4 12.27 -26.49 -71.14
C LYS A 4 13.23 -26.57 -69.95
N THR A 5 14.53 -26.72 -70.20
CA THR A 5 15.56 -26.84 -69.15
C THR A 5 16.01 -25.48 -68.61
N ILE A 6 15.87 -24.41 -69.40
CA ILE A 6 16.33 -23.06 -69.01
C ILE A 6 15.34 -22.38 -68.03
N PHE A 7 14.05 -22.70 -68.13
CA PHE A 7 13.04 -22.16 -67.19
C PHE A 7 13.15 -22.77 -65.77
N PHE A 8 13.73 -23.97 -65.65
CA PHE A 8 13.95 -24.62 -64.35
C PHE A 8 15.24 -24.18 -63.65
N VAL A 9 16.20 -23.62 -64.40
CA VAL A 9 17.45 -23.09 -63.85
C VAL A 9 17.30 -21.64 -63.38
N LEU A 10 16.37 -20.87 -63.97
CA LEU A 10 16.06 -19.51 -63.50
C LEU A 10 15.17 -19.44 -62.26
N LEU A 11 14.46 -20.53 -61.91
CA LEU A 11 13.67 -20.64 -60.66
C LEU A 11 14.47 -21.23 -59.48
N SER A 12 15.72 -21.66 -59.71
CA SER A 12 16.59 -22.26 -58.69
C SER A 12 17.72 -21.35 -58.21
N ILE A 13 17.84 -20.13 -58.75
CA ILE A 13 18.84 -19.12 -58.33
C ILE A 13 18.23 -18.09 -57.33
N PHE A 14 16.94 -18.24 -56.95
CA PHE A 14 16.25 -17.29 -56.07
C PHE A 14 15.77 -17.89 -54.74
N PRO A 15 16.68 -18.44 -53.90
CA PRO A 15 16.46 -18.28 -52.45
C PRO A 15 17.72 -18.03 -51.61
N SER A 16 18.85 -17.56 -52.15
CA SER A 16 20.08 -17.36 -51.36
C SER A 16 20.41 -15.91 -50.96
N LEU A 17 19.56 -14.94 -51.30
CA LEU A 17 19.69 -13.54 -50.85
C LEU A 17 18.55 -13.05 -49.96
N LEU A 18 17.81 -13.98 -49.34
CA LEU A 18 17.16 -13.67 -48.07
C LEU A 18 18.19 -13.92 -46.96
N PHE A 19 19.22 -13.07 -46.90
CA PHE A 19 19.79 -12.78 -45.60
C PHE A 19 18.64 -12.20 -44.79
N SER A 20 18.06 -13.03 -43.94
CA SER A 20 17.14 -12.55 -42.92
C SER A 20 17.86 -11.42 -42.18
N GLN A 21 17.43 -10.18 -42.41
CA GLN A 21 17.86 -9.03 -41.62
C GLN A 21 17.29 -9.08 -40.18
N ALA A 22 16.88 -10.25 -39.70
CA ALA A 22 16.60 -10.47 -38.29
C ALA A 22 17.86 -10.34 -37.41
N SER A 23 19.06 -10.29 -37.99
CA SER A 23 20.35 -10.28 -37.28
C SER A 23 20.65 -9.01 -36.48
N GLY A 24 19.74 -8.02 -36.47
CA GLY A 24 19.94 -6.78 -35.73
C GLY A 24 18.88 -6.47 -34.68
N LEU A 25 17.62 -6.91 -34.82
CA LEU A 25 16.54 -6.38 -33.98
C LEU A 25 16.58 -6.91 -32.54
N PHE A 26 16.92 -8.20 -32.37
CA PHE A 26 17.01 -8.86 -31.07
C PHE A 26 18.43 -8.87 -30.49
N ALA A 27 19.35 -8.06 -31.03
CA ALA A 27 20.67 -7.89 -30.44
C ALA A 27 20.51 -7.39 -28.98
N PRO A 28 21.25 -7.93 -27.99
CA PRO A 28 21.05 -7.62 -26.58
C PRO A 28 21.02 -6.12 -26.27
N GLU A 29 21.89 -5.34 -26.93
CA GLU A 29 21.96 -3.88 -26.77
C GLU A 29 20.70 -3.16 -27.26
N LYS A 30 20.17 -3.54 -28.42
CA LYS A 30 18.95 -2.94 -28.99
C LYS A 30 17.71 -3.35 -28.21
N ARG A 31 17.66 -4.60 -27.76
CA ARG A 31 16.60 -5.10 -26.88
C ARG A 31 16.63 -4.38 -25.54
N LYS A 32 17.81 -4.11 -24.98
CA LYS A 32 17.94 -3.29 -23.76
C LYS A 32 17.46 -1.87 -24.01
N ALA A 33 17.86 -1.24 -25.12
CA ALA A 33 17.40 0.10 -25.46
C ALA A 33 15.87 0.17 -25.62
N PHE A 34 15.25 -0.87 -26.18
CA PHE A 34 13.80 -0.98 -26.26
C PHE A 34 13.15 -1.15 -24.87
N ALA A 35 13.73 -1.97 -23.99
CA ALA A 35 13.28 -2.10 -22.61
C ALA A 35 13.36 -0.77 -21.83
N ASP A 36 14.47 -0.03 -22.00
CA ASP A 36 14.68 1.29 -21.39
C ASP A 36 13.63 2.30 -21.93
N TYR A 37 13.35 2.27 -23.23
CA TYR A 37 12.27 3.08 -23.83
C TYR A 37 10.91 2.77 -23.22
N LEU A 38 10.54 1.49 -23.13
CA LEU A 38 9.27 1.06 -22.51
C LEU A 38 9.18 1.51 -21.05
N PHE A 39 10.28 1.39 -20.29
CA PHE A 39 10.34 1.85 -18.92
C PHE A 39 10.05 3.35 -18.82
N CYS A 40 10.63 4.16 -19.70
CA CYS A 40 10.42 5.60 -19.75
C CYS A 40 8.99 5.99 -20.19
N GLU A 41 8.38 5.20 -21.06
CA GLU A 41 6.96 5.30 -21.42
C GLU A 41 6.01 4.76 -20.33
N LYS A 42 6.55 4.38 -19.15
CA LYS A 42 5.83 3.84 -17.99
C LYS A 42 5.16 2.49 -18.24
N ASP A 43 5.60 1.81 -19.28
CA ASP A 43 5.15 0.48 -19.66
C ASP A 43 5.95 -0.59 -18.94
N TYR A 44 5.87 -0.55 -17.61
CA TYR A 44 6.74 -1.33 -16.72
C TYR A 44 6.57 -2.84 -16.90
N LEU A 45 5.37 -3.29 -17.29
CA LEU A 45 5.09 -4.70 -17.54
C LEU A 45 5.94 -5.21 -18.70
N ARG A 46 5.80 -4.59 -19.89
CA ARG A 46 6.58 -5.00 -21.07
C ARG A 46 8.07 -4.72 -20.89
N ALA A 47 8.44 -3.62 -20.22
CA ALA A 47 9.83 -3.36 -19.88
C ALA A 47 10.43 -4.49 -19.04
N SER A 48 9.71 -4.97 -18.01
CA SER A 48 10.17 -6.09 -17.17
C SER A 48 10.37 -7.38 -17.97
N GLU A 49 9.46 -7.71 -18.87
CA GLU A 49 9.57 -8.90 -19.74
C GLU A 49 10.82 -8.83 -20.64
N GLU A 50 11.12 -7.66 -21.20
CA GLU A 50 12.30 -7.47 -22.03
C GLU A 50 13.60 -7.55 -21.21
N TYR A 51 13.62 -6.98 -20.00
CA TYR A 51 14.75 -7.12 -19.09
C TYR A 51 14.95 -8.56 -18.61
N GLU A 52 13.89 -9.28 -18.26
CA GLU A 52 13.94 -10.68 -17.85
C GLU A 52 14.48 -11.56 -18.98
N ALA A 53 14.02 -11.34 -20.21
CA ALA A 53 14.50 -12.09 -21.35
C ALA A 53 16.00 -11.88 -21.62
N LEU A 54 16.52 -10.66 -21.37
CA LEU A 54 17.96 -10.40 -21.40
C LEU A 54 18.70 -11.07 -20.23
N ASN A 55 18.15 -10.98 -19.02
CA ASN A 55 18.76 -11.52 -17.81
C ASN A 55 18.84 -13.05 -17.84
N ASN A 56 17.91 -13.71 -18.53
CA ASN A 56 17.91 -15.16 -18.77
C ASN A 56 19.03 -15.62 -19.71
N LEU A 57 19.49 -14.75 -20.62
CA LEU A 57 20.61 -15.06 -21.52
C LEU A 57 21.95 -14.89 -20.81
N ASN A 58 22.10 -13.81 -20.03
CA ASN A 58 23.29 -13.54 -19.26
C ASN A 58 22.91 -12.75 -17.99
N LYS A 59 23.01 -13.39 -16.83
CA LYS A 59 22.63 -12.77 -15.56
C LYS A 59 23.45 -11.53 -15.31
N ASN A 60 22.77 -10.44 -15.00
CA ASN A 60 23.39 -9.14 -14.75
C ASN A 60 22.62 -8.40 -13.66
N ASP A 61 23.33 -7.96 -12.62
CA ASP A 61 22.75 -7.21 -11.50
C ASP A 61 22.04 -5.94 -11.95
N SER A 62 22.50 -5.27 -13.02
CA SER A 62 21.85 -4.08 -13.57
C SER A 62 20.50 -4.40 -14.22
N LEU A 63 20.37 -5.57 -14.86
CA LEU A 63 19.09 -6.03 -15.43
C LEU A 63 18.15 -6.44 -14.32
N SER A 64 18.62 -7.24 -13.35
CA SER A 64 17.86 -7.59 -12.15
C SER A 64 17.36 -6.36 -11.41
N TYR A 65 18.21 -5.33 -11.25
CA TYR A 65 17.82 -4.08 -10.62
C TYR A 65 16.69 -3.37 -11.39
N SER A 66 16.79 -3.33 -12.72
CA SER A 66 15.77 -2.74 -13.59
C SER A 66 14.43 -3.49 -13.49
N ILE A 67 14.47 -4.82 -13.41
CA ILE A 67 13.29 -5.67 -13.15
C ILE A 67 12.67 -5.32 -11.78
N GLY A 68 13.49 -5.19 -10.73
CA GLY A 68 13.03 -4.78 -9.40
C GLY A 68 12.36 -3.40 -9.40
N LEU A 69 12.91 -2.44 -10.16
CA LEU A 69 12.28 -1.14 -10.36
C LEU A 69 10.94 -1.23 -11.09
N CYS A 70 10.82 -2.06 -12.13
CA CYS A 70 9.53 -2.30 -12.79
C CYS A 70 8.49 -2.83 -11.80
N PHE A 71 8.83 -3.87 -11.02
CA PHE A 71 7.90 -4.41 -10.01
C PHE A 71 7.51 -3.36 -8.97
N LEU A 72 8.46 -2.55 -8.49
CA LEU A 72 8.17 -1.45 -7.57
C LEU A 72 7.19 -0.45 -8.19
N LYS A 73 7.37 -0.08 -9.47
CA LYS A 73 6.50 0.88 -10.17
C LYS A 73 5.12 0.32 -10.50
N MET A 74 4.97 -1.00 -10.56
CA MET A 74 3.69 -1.71 -10.70
C MET A 74 3.01 -2.00 -9.35
N ASN A 75 3.57 -1.53 -8.23
CA ASN A 75 3.14 -1.84 -6.86
C ASN A 75 3.19 -3.33 -6.50
N GLU A 76 3.96 -4.12 -7.24
CA GLU A 76 4.23 -5.53 -6.99
C GLU A 76 5.33 -5.67 -5.94
N TYR A 77 5.08 -5.12 -4.75
CA TYR A 77 6.10 -4.89 -3.72
C TYR A 77 6.79 -6.17 -3.24
N GLY A 78 6.09 -7.31 -3.19
CA GLY A 78 6.69 -8.59 -2.81
C GLY A 78 7.74 -9.05 -3.82
N LYS A 79 7.43 -8.99 -5.12
CA LYS A 79 8.39 -9.33 -6.19
C LYS A 79 9.58 -8.37 -6.19
N ALA A 80 9.32 -7.08 -5.99
CA ALA A 80 10.36 -6.07 -5.88
C ALA A 80 11.27 -6.32 -4.67
N GLU A 81 10.69 -6.63 -3.51
CA GLU A 81 11.40 -6.96 -2.27
C GLU A 81 12.36 -8.13 -2.48
N ASP A 82 11.91 -9.22 -3.10
CA ASP A 82 12.73 -10.40 -3.39
C ASP A 82 13.95 -10.07 -4.26
N VAL A 83 13.74 -9.29 -5.32
CA VAL A 83 14.81 -8.87 -6.24
C VAL A 83 15.85 -8.00 -5.51
N PHE A 84 15.40 -6.99 -4.78
CA PHE A 84 16.31 -6.09 -4.07
C PHE A 84 17.05 -6.78 -2.93
N TYR A 85 16.42 -7.75 -2.26
CA TYR A 85 17.09 -8.57 -1.26
C TYR A 85 18.22 -9.40 -1.86
N GLN A 86 18.03 -9.98 -3.05
CA GLN A 86 19.08 -10.73 -3.76
C GLN A 86 20.26 -9.83 -4.15
N LEU A 87 19.99 -8.59 -4.53
CA LEU A 87 21.00 -7.62 -4.97
C LEU A 87 21.71 -6.89 -3.83
N ARG A 88 21.36 -7.12 -2.56
CA ARG A 88 21.88 -6.37 -1.39
C ARG A 88 23.42 -6.33 -1.25
N ASN A 89 24.10 -7.35 -1.79
CA ASN A 89 25.56 -7.50 -1.76
C ASN A 89 26.24 -7.21 -3.12
N SER A 90 25.48 -6.75 -4.12
CA SER A 90 26.00 -6.42 -5.45
C SER A 90 26.72 -5.07 -5.48
N THR A 91 27.23 -4.68 -6.65
CA THR A 91 27.70 -3.32 -6.91
C THR A 91 26.61 -2.26 -6.74
N LEU A 92 25.34 -2.65 -6.88
CA LEU A 92 24.14 -1.84 -6.63
C LEU A 92 23.58 -2.07 -5.22
N GLY A 93 24.38 -2.63 -4.31
CA GLY A 93 23.94 -3.14 -3.02
C GLY A 93 23.35 -2.08 -2.10
N GLU A 94 23.93 -0.87 -2.02
CA GLU A 94 23.37 0.20 -1.19
C GLU A 94 21.99 0.66 -1.68
N GLU A 95 21.83 0.92 -2.98
CA GLU A 95 20.54 1.29 -3.56
C GLU A 95 19.51 0.17 -3.38
N SER A 96 19.93 -1.08 -3.61
CA SER A 96 19.07 -2.26 -3.43
C SER A 96 18.66 -2.44 -1.98
N ARG A 97 19.53 -2.22 -0.99
CA ARG A 97 19.17 -2.27 0.43
C ARG A 97 18.14 -1.22 0.81
N LEU A 98 18.30 0.01 0.31
CA LEU A 98 17.30 1.07 0.54
C LEU A 98 15.95 0.71 -0.08
N LEU A 99 15.94 0.21 -1.32
CA LEU A 99 14.70 -0.18 -2.01
C LEU A 99 14.05 -1.41 -1.39
N TYR A 100 14.83 -2.38 -0.91
CA TYR A 100 14.37 -3.51 -0.12
C TYR A 100 13.62 -3.03 1.14
N LEU A 101 14.25 -2.17 1.94
CA LEU A 101 13.62 -1.59 3.12
C LEU A 101 12.37 -0.79 2.77
N LYS A 102 12.39 -0.03 1.68
CA LYS A 102 11.22 0.71 1.20
C LYS A 102 10.08 -0.25 0.86
N THR A 103 10.34 -1.33 0.13
CA THR A 103 9.32 -2.34 -0.18
C THR A 103 8.78 -3.01 1.08
N SER A 104 9.65 -3.33 2.05
CA SER A 104 9.22 -3.88 3.34
C SER A 104 8.32 -2.91 4.13
N PHE A 105 8.65 -1.61 4.13
CA PHE A 105 7.83 -0.57 4.75
C PHE A 105 6.45 -0.48 4.08
N LEU A 106 6.39 -0.52 2.75
CA LEU A 106 5.13 -0.46 1.98
C LEU A 106 4.25 -1.70 2.18
N LEU A 107 4.88 -2.87 2.42
CA LEU A 107 4.17 -4.11 2.76
C LEU A 107 3.76 -4.19 4.24
N ASN A 108 4.15 -3.21 5.08
CA ASN A 108 4.01 -3.27 6.53
C ASN A 108 4.67 -4.53 7.15
N ASN A 109 5.79 -4.98 6.56
CA ASN A 109 6.50 -6.21 6.92
C ASN A 109 7.70 -5.91 7.84
N ASN A 110 7.55 -6.11 9.17
CA ASN A 110 8.60 -6.11 10.20
C ASN A 110 9.82 -5.23 9.88
N ILE A 111 9.57 -3.96 9.54
CA ILE A 111 10.59 -3.07 8.99
C ILE A 111 11.67 -2.73 10.04
N GLU A 112 11.30 -2.67 11.32
CA GLU A 112 12.23 -2.32 12.42
C GLU A 112 13.40 -3.32 12.52
N GLU A 113 13.12 -4.62 12.48
CA GLU A 113 14.17 -5.66 12.51
C GLU A 113 15.11 -5.55 11.29
N LYS A 114 14.54 -5.17 10.15
CA LYS A 114 15.28 -5.03 8.89
C LYS A 114 16.14 -3.76 8.88
N THR A 115 15.68 -2.64 9.43
CA THR A 115 16.46 -1.39 9.46
C THR A 115 17.70 -1.51 10.34
N ASP A 116 17.57 -2.17 11.50
CA ASP A 116 18.70 -2.44 12.40
C ASP A 116 19.84 -3.18 11.70
N SER A 117 19.49 -4.18 10.89
CA SER A 117 20.43 -5.02 10.14
C SER A 117 21.30 -4.25 9.13
N PHE A 118 20.81 -3.10 8.63
CA PHE A 118 21.47 -2.32 7.57
C PHE A 118 21.99 -0.94 8.02
N SER A 119 21.83 -0.59 9.30
CA SER A 119 22.11 0.73 9.88
C SER A 119 23.51 1.32 9.62
N ASN A 120 24.53 0.46 9.43
CA ASN A 120 25.93 0.87 9.21
C ASN A 120 26.47 0.49 7.82
N GLN A 121 25.60 0.19 6.86
CA GLN A 121 26.01 -0.33 5.56
C GLN A 121 25.89 0.69 4.42
N PHE A 122 25.55 1.95 4.70
CA PHE A 122 25.43 3.01 3.69
C PHE A 122 26.66 3.91 3.72
N GLY A 123 27.53 3.81 2.71
CA GLY A 123 28.70 4.67 2.55
C GLY A 123 28.38 5.97 1.79
N ASN A 124 27.35 5.97 0.95
CA ASN A 124 26.89 7.19 0.28
C ASN A 124 26.00 8.03 1.20
N LYS A 125 26.38 9.29 1.44
CA LYS A 125 25.67 10.21 2.35
C LYS A 125 24.21 10.48 1.96
N ASP A 126 23.88 10.52 0.67
CA ASP A 126 22.50 10.75 0.21
C ASP A 126 21.63 9.50 0.46
N LEU A 127 22.19 8.31 0.24
CA LEU A 127 21.52 7.04 0.55
C LEU A 127 21.37 6.84 2.05
N GLU A 128 22.38 7.17 2.84
CA GLU A 128 22.32 7.14 4.31
C GLU A 128 21.20 8.06 4.82
N THR A 129 21.12 9.29 4.31
CA THR A 129 20.05 10.23 4.68
C THR A 129 18.67 9.67 4.32
N SER A 130 18.53 9.06 3.14
CA SER A 130 17.27 8.44 2.70
C SER A 130 16.89 7.24 3.59
N PHE A 131 17.88 6.43 3.98
CA PHE A 131 17.71 5.33 4.93
C PHE A 131 17.25 5.86 6.29
N ARG A 132 17.90 6.88 6.86
CA ARG A 132 17.51 7.48 8.15
C ARG A 132 16.08 8.00 8.12
N ARG A 133 15.66 8.65 7.03
CA ARG A 133 14.27 9.10 6.87
C ARG A 133 13.28 7.94 6.83
N LEU A 134 13.62 6.85 6.13
CA LEU A 134 12.80 5.64 6.07
C LEU A 134 12.69 4.96 7.43
N ASP A 135 13.80 4.83 8.15
CA ASP A 135 13.85 4.27 9.50
C ASP A 135 13.01 5.09 10.49
N LEU A 136 13.12 6.43 10.44
CA LEU A 136 12.27 7.31 11.25
C LEU A 136 10.79 7.18 10.89
N ALA A 137 10.46 7.08 9.59
CA ALA A 137 9.09 6.88 9.16
C ALA A 137 8.50 5.54 9.64
N ALA A 138 9.32 4.48 9.63
CA ALA A 138 8.98 3.17 10.19
C ALA A 138 8.70 3.26 11.69
N GLN A 139 9.59 3.88 12.45
CA GLN A 139 9.41 4.07 13.89
C GLN A 139 8.18 4.91 14.22
N ILE A 140 7.87 5.95 13.41
CA ILE A 140 6.65 6.74 13.57
C ILE A 140 5.41 5.85 13.47
N LYS A 141 5.29 5.02 12.42
CA LYS A 141 4.16 4.08 12.27
C LYS A 141 4.06 3.09 13.43
N ALA A 142 5.20 2.68 13.98
CA ALA A 142 5.26 1.75 15.12
C ALA A 142 4.94 2.39 16.48
N GLY A 143 4.68 3.70 16.53
CA GLY A 143 4.40 4.41 17.78
C GLY A 143 5.66 4.93 18.47
N MET A 144 6.50 5.65 17.72
CA MET A 144 7.73 6.29 18.19
C MET A 144 7.54 7.00 19.55
N SER A 145 8.51 6.79 20.45
CA SER A 145 8.57 7.49 21.73
C SER A 145 8.85 8.99 21.56
N GLN A 146 8.25 9.81 22.43
CA GLN A 146 8.46 11.26 22.47
C GLN A 146 9.95 11.65 22.61
N ALA A 147 10.74 10.85 23.33
CA ALA A 147 12.18 11.08 23.49
C ALA A 147 12.96 11.00 22.17
N SER A 148 12.45 10.24 21.19
CA SER A 148 13.09 10.06 19.90
C SER A 148 12.73 11.16 18.89
N LEU A 149 11.77 12.05 19.18
CA LEU A 149 11.32 13.08 18.23
C LEU A 149 12.38 14.13 17.87
N HIS A 150 13.37 14.35 18.74
CA HIS A 150 14.51 15.24 18.43
C HIS A 150 15.27 14.76 17.18
N SER A 151 15.27 13.46 16.89
CA SER A 151 15.93 12.92 15.68
C SER A 151 15.25 13.33 14.38
N LEU A 152 14.02 13.86 14.44
CA LEU A 152 13.34 14.42 13.26
C LEU A 152 13.96 15.74 12.82
N ASP A 153 14.39 16.58 13.77
CA ASP A 153 14.97 17.91 13.49
C ASP A 153 16.30 17.81 12.74
N THR A 154 17.00 16.67 12.83
CA THR A 154 18.28 16.44 12.18
C THR A 154 18.16 15.84 10.78
N ASN A 155 17.01 15.24 10.44
CA ASN A 155 16.82 14.48 9.19
C ASN A 155 15.75 15.08 8.26
N PHE A 156 14.88 15.92 8.79
CA PHE A 156 13.81 16.61 8.06
C PHE A 156 13.90 18.12 8.29
N GLU A 157 13.43 18.92 7.32
CA GLU A 157 13.54 20.38 7.36
C GLU A 157 12.16 21.04 7.32
N GLY A 158 12.04 22.18 8.02
CA GLY A 158 10.90 23.10 7.91
C GLY A 158 9.58 22.57 8.46
N THR A 159 8.49 22.81 7.73
CA THR A 159 7.11 22.47 8.12
C THR A 159 6.88 20.97 8.24
N ASP A 160 7.69 20.17 7.58
CA ASP A 160 7.53 18.72 7.51
C ASP A 160 7.86 18.06 8.86
N VAL A 161 8.77 18.63 9.66
CA VAL A 161 9.07 18.17 11.02
C VAL A 161 7.85 18.29 11.93
N GLN A 162 7.13 19.42 11.87
CA GLN A 162 5.95 19.66 12.71
C GLN A 162 4.84 18.67 12.38
N LEU A 163 4.63 18.43 11.08
CA LEU A 163 3.65 17.45 10.62
C LEU A 163 4.05 16.02 11.03
N LEU A 164 5.32 15.62 10.87
CA LEU A 164 5.82 14.32 11.32
C LEU A 164 5.67 14.11 12.83
N ARG A 165 5.91 15.15 13.65
CA ARG A 165 5.63 15.09 15.10
C ARG A 165 4.14 14.86 15.39
N SER A 166 3.26 15.52 14.64
CA SER A 166 1.81 15.30 14.79
C SER A 166 1.39 13.88 14.39
N PHE A 167 1.99 13.30 13.35
CA PHE A 167 1.80 11.90 13.00
C PHE A 167 2.30 10.97 14.11
N ALA A 168 3.52 11.18 14.61
CA ALA A 168 4.08 10.40 15.70
C ALA A 168 3.19 10.41 16.95
N GLU A 169 2.67 11.59 17.33
CA GLU A 169 1.75 11.70 18.45
C GLU A 169 0.44 10.93 18.21
N ASN A 170 -0.13 11.02 17.01
CA ASN A 170 -1.36 10.30 16.65
C ASN A 170 -1.18 8.78 16.57
N PHE A 171 -0.01 8.29 16.12
CA PHE A 171 0.30 6.85 16.11
C PHE A 171 0.53 6.32 17.54
N SER A 172 1.25 7.07 18.38
CA SER A 172 1.55 6.66 19.76
C SER A 172 0.34 6.80 20.69
N HIS A 173 -0.50 7.81 20.48
CA HIS A 173 -1.68 8.11 21.29
C HIS A 173 -2.93 8.28 20.42
N PRO A 174 -3.42 7.20 19.78
CA PRO A 174 -4.56 7.28 18.88
C PRO A 174 -5.83 7.65 19.66
N ASN A 175 -6.57 8.64 19.16
CA ASN A 175 -7.84 9.08 19.74
C ASN A 175 -8.96 8.05 19.50
N ARG A 176 -8.95 6.98 20.30
CA ARG A 176 -9.89 5.86 20.22
C ARG A 176 -11.16 6.11 21.03
N LYS A 177 -12.28 5.66 20.49
CA LYS A 177 -13.57 5.58 21.17
C LYS A 177 -13.70 4.25 21.90
N SER A 178 -14.03 4.30 23.20
CA SER A 178 -14.29 3.10 24.00
C SER A 178 -15.55 2.34 23.53
N PRO A 179 -15.45 1.05 23.14
CA PRO A 179 -16.61 0.24 22.79
C PRO A 179 -17.57 -0.03 23.93
N PHE A 180 -17.05 -0.19 25.15
CA PHE A 180 -17.89 -0.40 26.33
C PHE A 180 -18.68 0.86 26.67
N ALA A 181 -18.06 2.04 26.58
CA ALA A 181 -18.77 3.30 26.79
C ALA A 181 -19.89 3.48 25.75
N ALA A 182 -19.63 3.16 24.48
CA ALA A 182 -20.65 3.19 23.43
C ALA A 182 -21.84 2.25 23.74
N ALA A 183 -21.56 1.02 24.17
CA ALA A 183 -22.60 0.09 24.59
C ALA A 183 -23.42 0.62 25.78
N LEU A 184 -22.74 1.16 26.80
CA LEU A 184 -23.39 1.70 28.00
C LEU A 184 -24.30 2.89 27.66
N PHE A 185 -23.84 3.81 26.81
CA PHE A 185 -24.69 4.91 26.34
C PHE A 185 -25.93 4.41 25.62
N SER A 186 -25.80 3.39 24.76
CA SER A 186 -26.94 2.79 24.07
C SER A 186 -27.86 1.94 24.96
N ALA A 187 -27.35 1.45 26.09
CA ALA A 187 -28.18 0.79 27.10
C ALA A 187 -29.02 1.81 27.88
N VAL A 188 -28.51 3.02 28.11
CA VAL A 188 -29.34 4.09 28.72
C VAL A 188 -30.33 4.65 27.72
N LEU A 189 -29.88 4.91 26.49
CA LEU A 189 -30.69 5.52 25.44
C LEU A 189 -30.36 4.88 24.08
N PRO A 190 -31.28 4.11 23.47
CA PRO A 190 -31.04 3.45 22.19
C PRO A 190 -30.44 4.39 21.14
N GLY A 191 -29.29 4.03 20.59
CA GLY A 191 -28.60 4.78 19.56
C GLY A 191 -27.59 5.83 20.05
N ALA A 192 -27.57 6.17 21.35
CA ALA A 192 -26.63 7.17 21.88
C ALA A 192 -25.16 6.76 21.72
N GLY A 193 -24.85 5.47 21.82
CA GLY A 193 -23.51 4.93 21.56
C GLY A 193 -23.05 5.12 20.11
N LYS A 194 -23.97 5.03 19.14
CA LYS A 194 -23.69 5.28 17.73
C LYS A 194 -23.50 6.77 17.43
N ILE A 195 -24.23 7.64 18.13
CA ILE A 195 -23.99 9.10 18.08
C ILE A 195 -22.61 9.46 18.64
N TYR A 196 -22.21 8.83 19.75
CA TYR A 196 -20.89 8.99 20.35
C TYR A 196 -19.73 8.61 19.40
N THR A 197 -19.95 7.63 18.52
CA THR A 197 -19.01 7.20 17.48
C THR A 197 -19.21 7.94 16.15
N LYS A 198 -19.98 9.04 16.15
CA LYS A 198 -20.32 9.87 14.97
C LYS A 198 -21.13 9.16 13.88
N ASN A 199 -21.67 7.98 14.15
CA ASN A 199 -22.65 7.32 13.30
C ASN A 199 -24.07 7.80 13.64
N TYR A 200 -24.35 9.04 13.25
CA TYR A 200 -25.61 9.73 13.59
C TYR A 200 -26.83 9.08 12.95
N GLY A 201 -26.72 8.63 11.69
CA GLY A 201 -27.81 8.01 10.94
C GLY A 201 -28.34 6.76 11.63
N ASP A 202 -27.45 5.83 11.97
CA ASP A 202 -27.84 4.62 12.67
C ASP A 202 -28.28 4.92 14.11
N GLY A 203 -27.68 5.92 14.77
CA GLY A 203 -28.06 6.36 16.11
C GLY A 203 -29.51 6.86 16.18
N ILE A 204 -29.90 7.77 15.29
CA ILE A 204 -31.28 8.31 15.24
C ILE A 204 -32.27 7.20 14.87
N THR A 205 -31.92 6.36 13.89
CA THR A 205 -32.77 5.24 13.47
C THR A 205 -33.02 4.27 14.63
N SER A 206 -31.97 3.97 15.41
CA SER A 206 -32.07 3.11 16.60
C SER A 206 -33.09 3.64 17.60
N LEU A 207 -33.05 4.94 17.88
CA LEU A 207 -33.97 5.59 18.80
C LEU A 207 -35.41 5.50 18.27
N ILE A 208 -35.65 5.92 17.02
CA ILE A 208 -36.99 5.93 16.41
C ILE A 208 -37.60 4.53 16.40
N VAL A 209 -36.86 3.53 15.93
CA VAL A 209 -37.35 2.15 15.79
C VAL A 209 -37.64 1.53 17.16
N THR A 210 -36.72 1.66 18.13
CA THR A 210 -36.93 1.10 19.47
C THR A 210 -38.07 1.82 20.20
N SER A 211 -38.18 3.15 20.07
CA SER A 211 -39.29 3.92 20.66
C SER A 211 -40.64 3.58 20.04
N LEU A 212 -40.71 3.39 18.72
CA LEU A 212 -41.93 2.98 18.03
C LEU A 212 -42.44 1.62 18.54
N PHE A 213 -41.57 0.61 18.60
CA PHE A 213 -41.97 -0.71 19.10
C PHE A 213 -42.29 -0.69 20.60
N SER A 214 -41.57 0.10 21.40
CA SER A 214 -41.89 0.32 22.82
C SER A 214 -43.28 0.92 22.99
N PHE A 215 -43.63 1.91 22.15
CA PHE A 215 -44.95 2.53 22.16
C PHE A 215 -46.05 1.52 21.78
N LEU A 216 -45.84 0.75 20.71
CA LEU A 216 -46.79 -0.28 20.27
C LEU A 216 -46.96 -1.39 21.31
N TRP A 217 -45.90 -1.77 22.01
CA TRP A 217 -45.94 -2.69 23.13
C TRP A 217 -46.86 -2.16 24.24
N TYR A 218 -46.64 -0.92 24.69
CA TYR A 218 -47.45 -0.29 25.74
C TYR A 218 -48.92 -0.13 25.33
N ASP A 219 -49.17 0.40 24.13
CA ASP A 219 -50.52 0.67 23.62
C ASP A 219 -51.35 -0.61 23.49
N ASN A 220 -50.79 -1.69 22.96
CA ASN A 220 -51.51 -2.96 22.82
C ASN A 220 -51.82 -3.64 24.15
N PHE A 221 -50.97 -3.48 25.18
CA PHE A 221 -51.31 -3.94 26.53
C PHE A 221 -52.48 -3.16 27.10
N ARG A 222 -52.47 -1.83 26.96
CA ARG A 222 -53.55 -0.96 27.41
C ARG A 222 -54.87 -1.22 26.69
N ALA A 223 -54.81 -1.55 25.40
CA ALA A 223 -55.97 -1.87 24.57
C ALA A 223 -56.51 -3.31 24.76
N GLY A 224 -55.94 -4.11 25.65
CA GLY A 224 -56.41 -5.48 25.91
C GLY A 224 -56.07 -6.47 24.78
N HIS A 225 -54.97 -6.25 24.06
CA HIS A 225 -54.51 -7.09 22.95
C HIS A 225 -53.18 -7.80 23.30
N PRO A 226 -53.18 -8.77 24.24
CA PRO A 226 -51.97 -9.33 24.83
C PRO A 226 -51.05 -10.05 23.85
N THR A 227 -51.62 -10.75 22.85
CA THR A 227 -50.83 -11.42 21.80
C THR A 227 -50.02 -10.44 20.97
N ARG A 228 -50.65 -9.35 20.49
CA ARG A 228 -49.94 -8.27 19.77
C ARG A 228 -48.92 -7.57 20.66
N ALA A 229 -49.27 -7.37 21.92
CA ALA A 229 -48.38 -6.71 22.87
C ALA A 229 -47.10 -7.51 23.12
N TRP A 230 -47.18 -8.84 23.28
CA TRP A 230 -46.00 -9.70 23.42
C TRP A 230 -45.14 -9.75 22.15
N ILE A 231 -45.74 -9.70 20.96
CA ILE A 231 -44.99 -9.58 19.70
C ILE A 231 -44.16 -8.29 19.70
N PHE A 232 -44.77 -7.14 20.01
CA PHE A 232 -44.05 -5.86 20.05
C PHE A 232 -43.07 -5.76 21.21
N ALA A 233 -43.31 -6.43 22.33
CA ALA A 233 -42.34 -6.56 23.42
C ALA A 233 -41.08 -7.32 22.94
N GLY A 234 -41.26 -8.44 22.24
CA GLY A 234 -40.17 -9.21 21.66
C GLY A 234 -39.36 -8.39 20.64
N LEU A 235 -40.04 -7.65 19.75
CA LEU A 235 -39.38 -6.73 18.81
C LEU A 235 -38.62 -5.62 19.53
N THR A 236 -39.23 -5.01 20.56
CA THR A 236 -38.58 -3.99 21.38
C THR A 236 -37.29 -4.53 21.99
N GLY A 237 -37.35 -5.71 22.63
CA GLY A 237 -36.19 -6.38 23.19
C GLY A 237 -35.11 -6.69 22.15
N PHE A 238 -35.50 -7.22 20.99
CA PHE A 238 -34.60 -7.54 19.89
C PHE A 238 -33.85 -6.29 19.40
N PHE A 239 -34.57 -5.22 19.06
CA PHE A 239 -33.96 -3.98 18.59
C PHE A 239 -33.14 -3.28 19.68
N TYR A 240 -33.60 -3.30 20.93
CA TYR A 240 -32.87 -2.71 22.05
C TYR A 240 -31.51 -3.40 22.24
N TRP A 241 -31.48 -4.74 22.38
CA TRP A 241 -30.23 -5.48 22.55
C TRP A 241 -29.32 -5.39 21.32
N GLY A 242 -29.92 -5.44 20.12
CA GLY A 242 -29.21 -5.22 18.87
C GLY A 242 -28.53 -3.85 18.81
N ASN A 243 -29.15 -2.81 19.37
CA ASN A 243 -28.59 -1.47 19.41
C ASN A 243 -27.43 -1.34 20.41
N VAL A 244 -27.51 -1.97 21.58
CA VAL A 244 -26.40 -2.02 22.55
C VAL A 244 -25.18 -2.70 21.92
N TYR A 245 -25.37 -3.89 21.35
CA TYR A 245 -24.29 -4.62 20.67
C TYR A 245 -23.78 -3.87 19.43
N GLY A 246 -24.67 -3.34 18.61
CA GLY A 246 -24.31 -2.56 17.42
C GLY A 246 -23.50 -1.31 17.74
N SER A 247 -23.69 -0.71 18.92
CA SER A 247 -22.91 0.44 19.37
C SER A 247 -21.50 0.07 19.79
N TYR A 248 -21.33 -1.10 20.43
CA TYR A 248 -20.01 -1.68 20.69
C TYR A 248 -19.23 -1.87 19.39
N ILE A 249 -19.88 -2.45 18.37
CA ILE A 249 -19.26 -2.67 17.05
C ILE A 249 -18.96 -1.34 16.35
N SER A 250 -19.88 -0.37 16.40
CA SER A 250 -19.66 0.95 15.80
C SER A 250 -18.42 1.65 16.34
N ALA A 251 -18.11 1.51 17.63
CA ALA A 251 -16.87 2.08 18.20
C ALA A 251 -15.62 1.37 17.70
N ARG A 252 -15.66 0.05 17.49
CA ARG A 252 -14.55 -0.69 16.89
C ARG A 252 -14.30 -0.25 15.46
N ASN A 253 -15.37 -0.13 14.66
CA ASN A 253 -15.27 0.33 13.27
C ASN A 253 -14.72 1.75 13.19
N TYR A 254 -15.22 2.68 14.02
CA TYR A 254 -14.68 4.04 14.11
C TYR A 254 -13.16 4.05 14.38
N ASN A 255 -12.69 3.21 15.30
CA ASN A 255 -11.26 3.14 15.63
C ASN A 255 -10.42 2.55 14.50
N LEU A 256 -10.96 1.57 13.76
CA LEU A 256 -10.29 0.98 12.61
C LEU A 256 -10.20 1.97 11.45
N GLU A 257 -11.32 2.61 11.10
CA GLU A 257 -11.40 3.65 10.08
C GLU A 257 -10.44 4.81 10.39
N LYS A 258 -10.38 5.27 11.65
CA LYS A 258 -9.46 6.34 12.05
C LYS A 258 -7.99 5.93 11.95
N ALA A 259 -7.67 4.67 12.23
CA ALA A 259 -6.31 4.16 12.10
C ALA A 259 -5.91 3.99 10.62
N GLU A 260 -6.83 3.57 9.76
CA GLU A 260 -6.61 3.46 8.32
C GLU A 260 -6.43 4.85 7.68
N GLU A 261 -7.28 5.81 8.03
CA GLU A 261 -7.17 7.21 7.60
C GLU A 261 -5.80 7.79 7.95
N LEU A 262 -5.33 7.58 9.19
CA LEU A 262 -4.02 8.04 9.64
C LEU A 262 -2.87 7.41 8.84
N ASN A 263 -2.93 6.10 8.56
CA ASN A 263 -1.94 5.42 7.74
C ASN A 263 -1.91 5.97 6.31
N ASN A 264 -3.08 6.15 5.70
CA ASN A 264 -3.21 6.66 4.34
C ASN A 264 -2.72 8.10 4.22
N GLU A 265 -3.03 8.96 5.20
CA GLU A 265 -2.56 10.34 5.25
C GLU A 265 -1.03 10.41 5.38
N PHE A 266 -0.46 9.57 6.25
CA PHE A 266 0.98 9.47 6.43
C PHE A 266 1.71 8.95 5.18
N ASP A 267 1.19 7.89 4.55
CA ASP A 267 1.77 7.33 3.32
C ASP A 267 1.65 8.30 2.14
N SER A 268 0.53 9.02 2.04
CA SER A 268 0.35 10.07 1.04
C SER A 268 1.35 11.20 1.23
N PHE A 269 1.54 11.66 2.48
CA PHE A 269 2.53 12.68 2.81
C PHE A 269 3.95 12.25 2.38
N LEU A 270 4.37 11.04 2.76
CA LEU A 270 5.70 10.52 2.43
C LEU A 270 5.94 10.38 0.92
N ASN A 271 4.93 9.88 0.20
CA ASN A 271 5.00 9.71 -1.25
C ASN A 271 5.03 11.05 -1.99
N SER A 272 4.23 12.04 -1.56
CA SER A 272 4.17 13.37 -2.20
C SER A 272 5.50 14.12 -2.19
N LYS A 273 6.35 13.83 -1.21
CA LYS A 273 7.65 14.47 -0.99
C LYS A 273 8.83 13.67 -1.57
N ASN A 274 8.57 12.51 -2.16
CA ASN A 274 9.58 11.58 -2.67
C ASN A 274 10.67 11.25 -1.62
N TYR A 275 10.30 11.15 -0.34
CA TYR A 275 11.27 11.01 0.75
C TYR A 275 12.13 9.73 0.68
N PHE A 276 11.70 8.72 -0.08
CA PHE A 276 12.36 7.42 -0.17
C PHE A 276 12.95 7.11 -1.55
N VAL A 277 13.03 8.08 -2.46
CA VAL A 277 13.57 7.85 -3.82
C VAL A 277 14.84 8.67 -3.99
N PRO A 278 16.02 8.04 -4.12
CA PRO A 278 17.22 8.74 -4.53
C PRO A 278 16.97 9.43 -5.88
N LYS A 279 17.31 10.72 -5.98
CA LYS A 279 17.12 11.56 -7.19
C LYS A 279 17.67 10.94 -8.49
N LYS A 280 18.59 9.98 -8.37
CA LYS A 280 19.24 9.30 -9.50
C LYS A 280 18.32 8.31 -10.24
N ILE A 281 17.31 7.74 -9.59
CA ILE A 281 16.38 6.75 -10.20
C ILE A 281 15.46 7.42 -11.23
N GLU A 282 15.18 8.71 -11.09
CA GLU A 282 14.38 9.49 -12.05
C GLU A 282 15.20 10.01 -13.25
N GLY A 283 16.54 9.91 -13.19
CA GLY A 283 17.44 10.47 -14.19
C GLY A 283 17.74 9.59 -15.41
N SER A 284 17.22 8.36 -15.46
CA SER A 284 17.50 7.42 -16.57
C SER A 284 16.66 7.68 -17.82
N CYS A 285 15.67 8.56 -17.74
CA CYS A 285 14.80 8.96 -18.84
C CYS A 285 15.09 10.42 -19.19
N LYS A 286 16.27 10.68 -19.73
CA LYS A 286 16.66 11.96 -20.35
C LYS A 286 17.13 11.72 -21.77
#